data_AF-A0A5K0XS44-F1
#
_entry.id   AF-A0A5K0XS44-F1
#
_cell.length_a   1.000
_cell.length_b   1.000
_cell.length_c   1.000
_cell.angle_alpha   90.00
_cell.angle_beta   90.00
_cell.angle_gamma   90.00
#
_symmetry.space_group_name_H-M   'P 1'
#
loop_
_entity.id
_entity.type
_entity.pdbx_description
1 polymer ?
#
loop_
_entity_poly.entity_id
_entity_poly.type
_entity_poly.pdbx_seq_one_letter_code
_entity_poly.pdbx_strand_id
1 'polypeptide(L)'
;VLLATGGGHLVYLEVGNGTIMEVKHVQLEYEISCLDINPIGEDPYRSQLAVVGMWTDISVRIFSLPGLDIITKEHLGGEIIPRSVLLCAFEG
;
A
#
# COMPACT_ATOMS: atom_id res chain seq x y z
N VAL A 1 7.83 -6.44 0.37
CA VAL A 1 7.06 -6.57 -0.90
C VAL A 1 5.59 -6.44 -0.58
N LEU A 2 4.81 -5.71 -1.38
CA LEU A 2 3.36 -5.57 -1.21
C LEU A 2 2.66 -6.05 -2.46
N LEU A 3 1.66 -6.91 -2.30
CA LEU A 3 0.91 -7.50 -3.39
C LEU A 3 -0.58 -7.22 -3.21
N ALA A 4 -1.25 -6.95 -4.32
CA ALA A 4 -2.71 -6.98 -4.40
C ALA A 4 -3.15 -8.11 -5.32
N THR A 5 -4.20 -8.83 -4.92
CA THR A 5 -4.90 -9.77 -5.79
C THR A 5 -6.36 -9.40 -5.87
N GLY A 6 -7.08 -9.96 -6.84
CA GLY A 6 -8.53 -9.74 -6.98
C GLY A 6 -9.28 -10.11 -5.70
N GLY A 7 -10.47 -9.53 -5.52
CA GLY A 7 -11.27 -9.64 -4.30
C GLY A 7 -10.84 -8.67 -3.19
N GLY A 8 -10.07 -7.64 -3.52
CA GLY A 8 -9.59 -6.65 -2.55
C GLY A 8 -8.52 -7.17 -1.58
N HIS A 9 -7.84 -8.26 -1.90
CA HIS A 9 -6.82 -8.84 -1.02
C HIS A 9 -5.50 -8.05 -1.10
N LEU A 10 -4.99 -7.63 0.06
CA LEU A 10 -3.71 -6.96 0.23
C LEU A 10 -2.78 -7.81 1.10
N VAL A 11 -1.61 -8.15 0.57
CA VAL A 11 -0.66 -9.07 1.21
C VAL A 11 0.72 -8.41 1.34
N TYR A 12 1.22 -8.32 2.57
CA TYR A 12 2.58 -7.88 2.86
C TYR A 12 3.49 -9.10 3.06
N LEU A 13 4.54 -9.15 2.24
CA LEU A 13 5.56 -10.20 2.24
C LEU A 13 6.92 -9.62 2.62
N GLU A 14 7.66 -10.34 3.45
CA GLU A 14 9.08 -10.08 3.69
C GLU A 14 9.95 -11.06 2.91
N VAL A 15 11.07 -10.56 2.38
CA VAL A 15 12.02 -11.35 1.60
C VAL A 15 13.34 -11.33 2.35
N GLY A 16 13.84 -12.51 2.71
CA GLY A 16 15.06 -12.64 3.48
C GLY A 16 15.48 -14.10 3.64
N ASN A 17 16.77 -14.33 3.84
CA ASN A 17 17.35 -15.67 4.06
C ASN A 17 16.97 -16.70 2.98
N GLY A 18 16.84 -16.26 1.72
CA GLY A 18 16.43 -17.11 0.60
C GLY A 18 14.95 -17.53 0.62
N THR A 19 14.14 -16.92 1.48
CA THR A 19 12.71 -17.21 1.63
C THR A 19 11.86 -15.96 1.39
N ILE A 20 10.60 -16.19 1.02
CA ILE A 20 9.54 -15.18 0.98
C ILE A 20 8.51 -15.60 2.03
N MET A 21 8.27 -14.74 3.00
CA MET A 21 7.35 -15.01 4.10
C MET A 21 6.16 -14.06 4.03
N GLU A 22 4.96 -14.60 4.11
CA GLU A 22 3.77 -13.80 4.34
C GLU A 22 3.75 -13.30 5.79
N VAL A 23 3.76 -11.99 5.96
CA VAL A 23 3.75 -11.35 7.27
C VAL A 23 2.33 -10.93 7.64
N LYS A 24 1.57 -10.42 6.68
CA LYS A 24 0.19 -9.97 6.90
C LYS A 24 -0.65 -10.09 5.64
N HIS A 25 -1.90 -10.50 5.82
CA HIS A 25 -2.93 -10.52 4.79
C HIS A 25 -4.20 -9.87 5.34
N VAL A 26 -4.76 -8.94 4.59
CA VAL A 26 -6.07 -8.33 4.88
C VAL A 26 -6.92 -8.34 3.61
N GLN A 27 -8.25 -8.32 3.78
CA GLN A 27 -9.19 -8.10 2.70
C GLN A 27 -9.81 -6.73 2.86
N LEU A 28 -9.66 -5.89 1.84
CA LEU A 28 -10.25 -4.57 1.76
C LEU A 28 -11.67 -4.64 1.17
N GLU A 29 -12.45 -3.60 1.41
CA GLU A 29 -13.84 -3.50 0.96
C GLU A 29 -13.98 -3.47 -0.58
N TYR A 30 -12.98 -2.96 -1.29
CA TYR A 30 -13.00 -2.73 -2.72
C TYR A 30 -11.72 -3.22 -3.40
N GLU A 31 -11.80 -3.37 -4.73
CA GLU A 31 -10.64 -3.70 -5.56
C GLU A 31 -9.55 -2.64 -5.46
N ILE A 32 -8.31 -3.12 -5.54
CA ILE A 32 -7.11 -2.30 -5.47
C ILE A 32 -6.64 -1.99 -6.89
N SER A 33 -6.38 -0.72 -7.18
CA SER A 33 -5.99 -0.26 -8.51
C SER A 33 -4.49 0.02 -8.66
N CYS A 34 -3.82 0.41 -7.57
CA CYS A 34 -2.38 0.67 -7.56
C CYS A 34 -1.83 0.63 -6.13
N LEU A 35 -0.51 0.45 -6.01
CA LEU A 35 0.20 0.24 -4.75
C LEU A 35 1.54 0.98 -4.80
N ASP A 36 2.04 1.44 -3.65
CA ASP A 36 3.44 1.78 -3.46
C ASP A 36 3.90 1.51 -2.03
N ILE A 37 5.16 1.10 -1.90
CA ILE A 37 5.83 0.88 -0.60
C ILE A 37 7.25 1.44 -0.62
N ASN A 38 7.53 2.53 -1.32
CA ASN A 38 8.88 3.10 -1.24
C ASN A 38 9.19 3.52 0.21
N PRO A 39 10.38 3.18 0.73
CA PRO A 39 10.78 3.59 2.06
C PRO A 39 10.96 5.11 2.08
N ILE A 40 10.21 5.76 2.98
CA ILE A 40 10.36 7.18 3.30
C ILE A 40 10.68 7.29 4.80
N GLY A 41 11.69 8.09 5.15
CA GLY A 41 12.17 8.24 6.52
C GLY A 41 13.61 7.76 6.73
N GLU A 42 13.93 7.30 7.94
CA GLU A 42 15.31 7.02 8.36
C GLU A 42 15.87 5.67 7.88
N ASP A 43 15.02 4.65 7.69
CA ASP A 43 15.46 3.33 7.22
C ASP A 43 15.26 3.22 5.70
N PRO A 44 16.33 3.30 4.89
CA PRO A 44 16.22 3.21 3.43
C PRO A 44 15.94 1.79 2.94
N TYR A 45 15.97 0.78 3.81
CA TYR A 45 15.76 -0.62 3.48
C TYR A 45 14.37 -1.13 3.89
N ARG A 46 13.68 -0.43 4.80
CA ARG A 46 12.36 -0.86 5.30
C ARG A 46 11.34 0.27 5.28
N SER A 47 10.26 0.03 4.58
CA SER A 47 9.11 0.92 4.53
C SER A 47 8.25 0.72 5.77
N GLN A 48 7.84 1.83 6.38
CA GLN A 48 6.90 1.85 7.50
C GLN A 48 5.46 2.09 7.05
N LEU A 49 5.29 2.43 5.77
CA LEU A 49 4.02 2.84 5.17
C LEU A 49 3.78 2.10 3.86
N ALA A 50 2.51 1.88 3.57
CA ALA A 50 2.02 1.43 2.28
C ALA A 50 0.94 2.38 1.78
N VAL A 51 0.97 2.73 0.50
CA VAL A 51 -0.07 3.52 -0.15
C VAL A 51 -0.83 2.64 -1.12
N VAL A 52 -2.16 2.71 -1.05
CA VAL A 52 -3.06 1.87 -1.86
C VAL A 52 -4.10 2.76 -2.51
N GLY A 53 -4.17 2.73 -3.84
CA GLY A 53 -5.27 3.32 -4.59
C GLY A 53 -6.42 2.33 -4.76
N MET A 54 -7.65 2.81 -4.58
CA MET A 54 -8.87 1.99 -4.60
C MET A 54 -9.70 2.24 -5.86
N TRP A 55 -10.36 1.19 -6.34
CA TRP A 55 -11.13 1.23 -7.58
C TRP A 55 -12.53 1.86 -7.40
N THR A 56 -13.31 1.39 -6.43
CA THR A 56 -14.75 1.73 -6.32
C THR A 56 -15.00 3.11 -5.71
N ASP A 57 -14.33 3.43 -4.61
CA ASP A 57 -14.57 4.68 -3.87
C ASP A 57 -13.57 5.80 -4.24
N ILE A 58 -12.72 5.55 -5.24
CA ILE A 58 -11.78 6.51 -5.82
C ILE A 58 -10.99 7.22 -4.72
N SER A 59 -10.41 6.40 -3.84
CA SER A 59 -9.64 6.85 -2.68
C SER A 59 -8.19 6.40 -2.74
N VAL A 60 -7.34 7.12 -2.04
CA VAL A 60 -5.99 6.69 -1.68
C VAL A 60 -5.97 6.47 -0.17
N ARG A 61 -5.46 5.32 0.24
CA ARG A 61 -5.39 4.91 1.65
C ARG A 61 -3.93 4.69 2.03
N ILE A 62 -3.55 5.19 3.20
CA ILE A 62 -2.23 4.95 3.79
C ILE A 62 -2.40 3.92 4.89
N PHE A 63 -1.56 2.89 4.86
CA PHE A 63 -1.51 1.82 5.84
C PHE A 63 -0.17 1.80 6.56
N SER A 64 -0.19 1.40 7.84
CA SER A 64 1.02 1.10 8.59
C SER A 64 1.61 -0.25 8.17
N LEU A 65 2.93 -0.40 8.21
CA LEU A 65 3.63 -1.68 8.09
C LEU A 65 4.31 -2.04 9.42
N PRO A 66 4.34 -3.33 9.80
CA PRO A 66 3.84 -4.49 9.05
C PRO A 66 2.33 -4.79 9.25
N GLY A 67 1.63 -4.00 10.07
CA GLY A 67 0.28 -4.31 10.55
C GLY A 67 -0.83 -4.28 9.49
N LEU A 68 -0.65 -3.48 8.42
CA LEU A 68 -1.70 -3.12 7.46
C LEU A 68 -2.92 -2.48 8.12
N ASP A 69 -2.70 -1.64 9.14
CA ASP A 69 -3.75 -0.85 9.77
C ASP A 69 -3.93 0.46 9.00
N ILE A 70 -5.18 0.88 8.76
CA ILE A 70 -5.47 2.15 8.08
C ILE A 70 -5.02 3.31 8.97
N ILE A 71 -4.13 4.15 8.43
CA ILE A 71 -3.71 5.42 9.05
C ILE A 71 -4.64 6.53 8.57
N THR A 72 -4.82 6.65 7.26
CA THR A 72 -5.74 7.64 6.69
C THR A 72 -6.31 7.17 5.35
N LYS A 73 -7.43 7.78 4.98
CA LYS A 73 -8.13 7.59 3.71
C LYS A 73 -8.49 8.97 3.17
N GLU A 74 -8.00 9.26 1.97
CA GLU A 74 -8.32 10.48 1.23
C GLU A 74 -9.13 10.14 -0.01
N HIS A 75 -10.30 10.77 -0.17
CA HIS A 75 -11.08 10.66 -1.40
C HIS A 75 -10.53 11.63 -2.43
N LEU A 76 -10.18 11.13 -3.62
CA LEU A 76 -9.68 11.99 -4.70
C LEU A 76 -10.82 12.73 -5.42
N GLY A 77 -12.06 12.25 -5.24
CA GLY A 77 -13.23 12.76 -5.93
C GLY A 77 -13.25 12.42 -7.43
N GLY A 78 -14.32 12.83 -8.10
CA GLY A 78 -14.54 12.52 -9.51
C GLY A 78 -14.89 11.05 -9.76
N GLU A 79 -14.69 10.62 -11.01
CA GLU A 79 -15.05 9.28 -11.51
C GLU A 79 -13.84 8.49 -12.00
N ILE A 80 -12.64 9.08 -11.93
CA ILE A 80 -11.42 8.50 -12.50
C ILE A 80 -10.59 7.82 -11.43
N ILE A 81 -10.40 6.52 -11.62
CA ILE A 81 -9.64 5.66 -10.72
C ILE A 81 -8.15 6.06 -10.66
N PRO A 82 -7.51 5.98 -9.48
CA PRO A 82 -6.07 6.14 -9.38
C PRO A 82 -5.38 4.98 -10.11
N ARG A 83 -4.38 5.28 -10.94
CA ARG A 83 -3.63 4.27 -11.73
C ARG A 83 -2.18 4.12 -11.30
N SER A 84 -1.68 5.06 -10.50
CA SER A 84 -0.34 5.03 -9.95
C SER A 84 -0.31 5.90 -8.68
N VAL A 85 0.48 5.47 -7.72
CA VAL A 85 0.82 6.18 -6.49
C VAL A 85 2.33 6.03 -6.27
N LEU A 86 2.95 7.00 -5.60
CA LEU A 86 4.37 6.99 -5.28
C LEU A 86 4.57 7.67 -3.92
N LEU A 87 5.20 6.96 -2.98
CA LEU A 87 5.81 7.57 -1.81
C LEU A 87 7.20 8.09 -2.19
N CYS A 88 7.43 9.37 -1.95
CA CYS A 88 8.72 10.00 -2.21
C CYS A 88 8.96 11.11 -1.18
N ALA A 89 10.21 11.23 -0.74
CA ALA A 89 10.67 12.37 0.04
C ALA A 89 11.45 13.31 -0.90
N PHE A 90 11.13 14.61 -0.84
CA PHE A 90 11.88 15.65 -1.52
C PHE A 90 12.89 16.28 -0.57
N GLU A 91 14.03 16.73 -1.10
CA GLU A 91 14.94 17.60 -0.35
C GLU A 91 14.25 18.95 -0.11
N GLY A 92 14.34 19.47 1.11
CA GLY A 92 13.80 20.76 1.54
C GLY A 92 14.91 21.74 1.88
#